data_AF-A0A553I0R1-F1
#
_entry.id   AF-A0A553I0R1-F1
#
_cell.length_a   1.000
_cell.length_b   1.000
_cell.length_c   1.000
_cell.angle_alpha   90.00
_cell.angle_beta   90.00
_cell.angle_gamma   90.00
#
_symmetry.space_group_name_H-M   'P 1'
#
loop_
_entity.id
_entity.type
_entity.pdbx_description
1 polymer ?
#
loop_
_entity_poly.entity_id
_entity_poly.type
_entity_poly.pdbx_seq_one_letter_code
_entity_poly.pdbx_strand_id
1 'polypeptide(L)'
;MILALIFEWILGNFFSMMVMGLFSVFWLSFGLLEVPNLALGIPFATPDDPTGTASREYNAAIGLYLIVWGFAFFTFFVFTTKINTVLATIFSLTAIATWLLASAYFKSSWGEYETAGKLQKAGGAIIFAVSMLGWYMCFVIMAGEMRIRFNFPVGDLSHFWPNTDVELSREHSD
;
A
#
# COMPACT_ATOMS: atom_id res chain seq x y z
N MET A 1 3.00 -0.30 12.86
CA MET A 1 2.19 0.74 12.21
C MET A 1 0.90 1.05 12.98
N ILE A 2 0.18 0.06 13.53
CA ILE A 2 -1.03 0.32 14.34
C ILE A 2 -0.77 1.27 15.52
N LEU A 3 0.29 1.02 16.31
CA LEU A 3 0.65 1.93 17.41
C LEU A 3 0.99 3.35 16.93
N ALA A 4 1.70 3.46 15.79
CA ALA A 4 2.02 4.75 15.19
C ALA A 4 0.76 5.49 14.73
N LEU A 5 -0.23 4.79 14.15
CA LEU A 5 -1.54 5.38 13.85
C LEU A 5 -2.19 5.99 15.10
N ILE A 6 -2.17 5.28 16.23
CA ILE A 6 -2.80 5.75 17.47
C ILE A 6 -2.08 7.01 17.98
N PHE A 7 -0.74 7.01 17.98
CA PHE A 7 0.03 8.15 18.45
C PHE A 7 -0.06 9.37 17.52
N GLU A 8 -0.05 9.17 16.20
CA GLU A 8 -0.21 10.26 15.23
C GLU A 8 -1.61 10.89 15.31
N TRP A 9 -2.63 10.09 15.60
CA TRP A 9 -3.97 10.60 15.90
C TRP A 9 -3.98 11.48 17.14
N ILE A 10 -3.35 11.05 18.23
CA ILE A 10 -3.24 11.82 19.49
C ILE A 10 -2.47 13.13 19.27
N LEU A 11 -1.44 13.12 18.41
CA LEU A 11 -0.66 14.30 18.04
C LEU A 11 -1.37 15.23 17.03
N GLY A 12 -2.52 14.82 16.47
CA GLY A 12 -3.28 15.60 15.48
C GLY A 12 -2.68 15.58 14.07
N ASN A 13 -1.72 14.69 13.78
CA ASN A 13 -1.10 14.57 12.46
C ASN A 13 -1.90 13.62 11.57
N PHE A 14 -3.01 14.14 11.02
CA PHE A 14 -3.99 13.36 10.29
C PHE A 14 -3.45 12.62 9.06
N PHE A 15 -2.56 13.26 8.28
CA PHE A 15 -2.02 12.62 7.08
C PHE A 15 -1.15 11.40 7.45
N SER A 16 -0.22 11.54 8.40
CA SER A 16 0.61 10.43 8.86
C SER A 16 -0.26 9.31 9.46
N MET A 17 -1.25 9.67 10.29
CA MET A 17 -2.23 8.72 10.83
C MET A 17 -2.94 7.91 9.73
N MET A 18 -3.46 8.57 8.68
CA MET A 18 -4.14 7.90 7.56
C MET A 18 -3.22 6.93 6.82
N VAL A 19 -1.98 7.34 6.54
CA VAL A 19 -0.97 6.49 5.89
C VAL A 19 -0.64 5.27 6.76
N MET A 20 -0.40 5.48 8.06
CA MET A 20 -0.11 4.40 9.01
C MET A 20 -1.28 3.42 9.12
N GLY A 21 -2.52 3.91 9.07
CA GLY A 21 -3.72 3.09 9.09
C GLY A 21 -3.89 2.26 7.84
N LEU A 22 -3.77 2.88 6.66
CA LEU A 22 -3.87 2.20 5.37
C LEU A 22 -2.92 1.00 5.29
N PHE A 23 -1.64 1.22 5.57
CA PHE A 23 -0.65 0.14 5.55
C PHE A 23 -0.86 -0.88 6.66
N SER A 24 -1.31 -0.47 7.85
CA SER A 24 -1.62 -1.42 8.93
C SER A 24 -2.72 -2.40 8.52
N VAL A 25 -3.83 -1.90 7.97
CA VAL A 25 -4.96 -2.73 7.56
C VAL A 25 -4.56 -3.61 6.37
N PHE A 26 -3.81 -3.09 5.41
CA PHE A 26 -3.28 -3.88 4.30
C PHE A 26 -2.44 -5.05 4.81
N TRP A 27 -1.38 -4.79 5.58
CA TRP A 27 -0.47 -5.84 6.03
C TRP A 27 -1.12 -6.84 6.98
N LEU A 28 -2.05 -6.40 7.84
CA LEU A 28 -2.76 -7.31 8.73
C LEU A 28 -3.73 -8.19 7.93
N SER A 29 -4.54 -7.61 7.04
CA SER A 29 -5.46 -8.38 6.20
C SER A 29 -4.73 -9.35 5.27
N PHE A 30 -3.64 -8.91 4.63
CA PHE A 30 -2.80 -9.77 3.80
C PHE A 30 -2.12 -10.86 4.64
N GLY A 31 -1.62 -10.52 5.83
CA GLY A 31 -1.05 -11.49 6.76
C GLY A 31 -2.05 -12.59 7.14
N LEU A 32 -3.32 -12.25 7.37
CA LEU A 32 -4.37 -13.22 7.63
C LEU A 32 -4.63 -14.16 6.44
N LEU A 33 -4.47 -13.71 5.19
CA LEU A 33 -4.60 -14.59 4.02
C LEU A 33 -3.56 -15.72 4.03
N GLU A 34 -2.39 -15.46 4.60
CA GLU A 34 -1.24 -16.36 4.62
C GLU A 34 -1.19 -17.25 5.88
N VAL A 35 -2.04 -17.03 6.89
CA VAL A 35 -2.05 -17.85 8.11
C VAL A 35 -2.67 -19.22 7.82
N PRO A 36 -1.90 -20.34 7.88
CA PRO A 36 -2.43 -21.65 7.49
C PRO A 36 -3.57 -22.14 8.39
N ASN A 37 -3.53 -21.79 9.68
CA ASN A 37 -4.54 -22.21 10.66
C ASN A 37 -5.93 -21.62 10.42
N LEU A 38 -6.05 -20.54 9.63
CA LEU A 38 -7.36 -19.99 9.25
C LEU A 38 -8.03 -20.81 8.16
N ALA A 39 -7.28 -21.69 7.48
CA ALA A 39 -7.78 -22.66 6.52
C ALA A 39 -8.71 -22.05 5.45
N LEU A 40 -8.40 -20.82 5.01
CA LEU A 40 -9.24 -20.01 4.12
C LEU A 40 -9.45 -20.64 2.73
N GLY A 41 -8.58 -21.58 2.36
CA GLY A 41 -8.71 -22.36 1.11
C GLY A 41 -9.68 -23.54 1.20
N ILE A 42 -10.06 -24.02 2.40
CA ILE A 42 -10.92 -25.20 2.58
C ILE A 42 -12.25 -25.13 1.83
N PRO A 43 -12.97 -23.99 1.75
CA PRO A 43 -14.19 -23.88 0.94
C PRO A 43 -13.99 -24.18 -0.55
N PHE A 44 -12.75 -24.12 -1.03
CA PHE A 44 -12.34 -24.38 -2.41
C PHE A 44 -11.56 -25.70 -2.58
N ALA A 45 -11.47 -26.51 -1.51
CA ALA A 45 -10.75 -27.77 -1.55
C ALA A 45 -11.43 -28.79 -2.46
N THR A 46 -10.61 -29.56 -3.15
CA THR A 46 -11.03 -30.70 -3.98
C THR A 46 -10.28 -31.96 -3.53
N PRO A 47 -10.69 -33.16 -3.93
CA PRO A 47 -9.92 -34.37 -3.63
C PRO A 47 -8.46 -34.31 -4.10
N ASP A 48 -8.19 -33.58 -5.19
CA ASP A 48 -6.86 -33.43 -5.78
C ASP A 48 -6.06 -32.24 -5.18
N ASP A 49 -6.74 -31.23 -4.63
CA ASP A 49 -6.15 -30.13 -3.85
C ASP A 49 -6.87 -29.99 -2.49
N PRO A 50 -6.41 -30.72 -1.46
CA PRO A 50 -7.00 -30.68 -0.12
C PRO A 50 -6.87 -29.32 0.57
N THR A 51 -5.99 -28.44 0.08
CA THR A 51 -5.79 -27.11 0.65
C THR A 51 -6.73 -26.07 0.03
N GLY A 52 -7.18 -26.31 -1.20
CA GLY A 52 -7.98 -25.38 -2.02
C GLY A 52 -7.26 -24.08 -2.40
N THR A 53 -5.98 -23.94 -2.06
CA THR A 53 -5.19 -22.72 -2.32
C THR A 53 -4.72 -22.61 -3.76
N ALA A 54 -4.66 -23.73 -4.50
CA ALA A 54 -4.37 -23.74 -5.92
C ALA A 54 -5.64 -23.60 -6.79
N SER A 55 -6.83 -23.60 -6.16
CA SER A 55 -8.08 -23.44 -6.87
C SER A 55 -8.16 -22.11 -7.62
N ARG A 56 -8.91 -22.14 -8.73
CA ARG A 56 -9.14 -20.96 -9.57
C ARG A 56 -9.85 -19.86 -8.78
N GLU A 57 -10.85 -20.24 -8.02
CA GLU A 57 -11.73 -19.35 -7.27
C GLU A 57 -10.96 -18.64 -6.15
N TYR A 58 -10.10 -19.35 -5.43
CA TYR A 58 -9.26 -18.77 -4.38
C TYR A 58 -8.27 -17.75 -4.95
N ASN A 59 -7.57 -18.10 -6.02
CA ASN A 59 -6.61 -17.19 -6.68
C ASN A 59 -7.32 -15.95 -7.28
N ALA A 60 -8.50 -16.12 -7.88
CA ALA A 60 -9.29 -15.00 -8.40
C ALA A 60 -9.77 -14.07 -7.27
N ALA A 61 -10.14 -14.60 -6.11
CA ALA A 61 -10.54 -13.81 -4.95
C ALA A 61 -9.38 -12.94 -4.42
N ILE A 62 -8.16 -13.49 -4.33
CA ILE A 62 -6.96 -12.71 -3.96
C ILE A 62 -6.66 -11.64 -5.02
N GLY A 63 -6.79 -11.98 -6.30
CA GLY A 63 -6.65 -11.01 -7.39
C GLY A 63 -7.59 -9.81 -7.24
N LEU A 64 -8.87 -10.04 -6.93
CA LEU A 64 -9.84 -8.98 -6.67
C LEU A 64 -9.50 -8.14 -5.43
N TYR A 65 -9.08 -8.80 -4.33
CA TYR A 65 -8.60 -8.12 -3.13
C TYR A 65 -7.48 -7.12 -3.46
N LEU A 66 -6.48 -7.55 -4.25
CA LEU A 66 -5.35 -6.69 -4.65
C LEU A 66 -5.75 -5.56 -5.59
N ILE A 67 -6.75 -5.75 -6.47
CA ILE A 67 -7.28 -4.65 -7.31
C ILE A 67 -7.86 -3.54 -6.44
N VAL A 68 -8.70 -3.89 -5.45
CA VAL A 68 -9.33 -2.92 -4.54
C VAL A 68 -8.26 -2.15 -3.76
N TRP A 69 -7.25 -2.84 -3.24
CA TRP A 69 -6.12 -2.19 -2.58
C TRP A 69 -5.31 -1.29 -3.51
N GLY A 70 -5.11 -1.69 -4.77
CA GLY A 70 -4.45 -0.85 -5.76
C GLY A 70 -5.16 0.49 -5.97
N PHE A 71 -6.50 0.51 -5.98
CA PHE A 71 -7.27 1.76 -6.03
C PHE A 71 -7.13 2.60 -4.75
N ALA A 72 -7.04 1.97 -3.58
CA ALA A 72 -6.77 2.68 -2.34
C ALA A 72 -5.39 3.36 -2.38
N PHE A 73 -4.34 2.64 -2.80
CA PHE A 73 -2.99 3.23 -2.97
C PHE A 73 -2.95 4.31 -4.05
N PHE A 74 -3.68 4.13 -5.15
CA PHE A 74 -3.80 5.15 -6.19
C PHE A 74 -4.47 6.43 -5.69
N THR A 75 -5.47 6.30 -4.83
CA THR A 75 -6.13 7.46 -4.20
C THR A 75 -5.12 8.25 -3.37
N PHE A 76 -4.33 7.57 -2.53
CA PHE A 76 -3.26 8.22 -1.76
C PHE A 76 -2.20 8.82 -2.66
N PHE A 77 -1.83 8.16 -3.77
CA PHE A 77 -0.92 8.73 -4.76
C PHE A 77 -1.40 10.11 -5.23
N VAL A 78 -2.65 10.21 -5.68
CA VAL A 78 -3.22 11.49 -6.15
C VAL A 78 -3.07 12.59 -5.09
N PHE A 79 -3.41 12.31 -3.83
CA PHE A 79 -3.30 13.32 -2.77
C PHE A 79 -1.85 13.64 -2.37
N THR A 80 -0.95 12.65 -2.37
CA THR A 80 0.46 12.89 -2.04
C THR A 80 1.22 13.72 -3.06
N THR A 81 0.68 13.89 -4.28
CA THR A 81 1.23 14.85 -5.26
C THR A 81 1.15 16.32 -4.82
N LYS A 82 0.35 16.66 -3.79
CA LYS A 82 0.38 17.98 -3.13
C LYS A 82 1.54 18.14 -2.14
N ILE A 83 2.20 17.04 -1.75
CA ILE A 83 3.11 17.02 -0.60
C ILE A 83 4.57 16.93 -1.07
N ASN A 84 5.03 15.75 -1.49
CA ASN A 84 6.40 15.56 -1.92
C ASN A 84 6.52 14.42 -2.93
N THR A 85 7.58 14.50 -3.75
CA THR A 85 7.83 13.62 -4.89
C THR A 85 8.11 12.20 -4.44
N VAL A 86 8.84 12.03 -3.33
CA VAL A 86 9.21 10.69 -2.83
C VAL A 86 7.97 9.92 -2.35
N LEU A 87 7.08 10.56 -1.58
CA LEU A 87 5.81 9.97 -1.15
C LEU A 87 4.91 9.66 -2.34
N ALA A 88 4.79 10.58 -3.30
CA ALA A 88 4.04 10.33 -4.53
C ALA A 88 4.61 9.13 -5.32
N THR A 89 5.94 9.02 -5.40
CA THR A 89 6.61 7.89 -6.06
C THR A 89 6.35 6.58 -5.30
N ILE A 90 6.40 6.59 -3.96
CA ILE A 90 6.08 5.42 -3.13
C ILE A 90 4.66 4.92 -3.42
N PHE A 91 3.65 5.80 -3.37
CA PHE A 91 2.27 5.39 -3.56
C PHE A 91 1.96 4.97 -5.01
N SER A 92 2.52 5.65 -6.01
CA SER A 92 2.36 5.26 -7.42
C SER A 92 2.98 3.88 -7.71
N LEU A 93 4.22 3.65 -7.28
CA LEU A 93 4.87 2.35 -7.43
C LEU A 93 4.14 1.25 -6.66
N THR A 94 3.62 1.55 -5.47
CA THR A 94 2.81 0.59 -4.69
C THR A 94 1.49 0.24 -5.39
N ALA A 95 0.81 1.21 -6.00
CA ALA A 95 -0.40 0.96 -6.78
C ALA A 95 -0.09 0.09 -8.02
N ILE A 96 0.99 0.40 -8.75
CA ILE A 96 1.42 -0.40 -9.91
C ILE A 96 1.78 -1.83 -9.47
N ALA A 97 2.53 -1.98 -8.39
CA ALA A 97 2.94 -3.29 -7.89
C ALA A 97 1.74 -4.15 -7.46
N THR A 98 0.77 -3.56 -6.77
CA THR A 98 -0.44 -4.30 -6.32
C THR A 98 -1.29 -4.74 -7.50
N TRP A 99 -1.44 -3.93 -8.55
CA TRP A 99 -2.12 -4.35 -9.78
C TRP A 99 -1.34 -5.40 -10.59
N LEU A 100 0.00 -5.36 -10.59
CA LEU A 100 0.82 -6.42 -11.19
C LEU A 100 0.69 -7.73 -10.42
N LEU A 101 0.70 -7.69 -9.10
CA LEU A 101 0.46 -8.85 -8.25
C LEU A 101 -0.97 -9.39 -8.45
N ALA A 102 -1.98 -8.52 -8.51
CA ALA A 102 -3.35 -8.94 -8.83
C ALA A 102 -3.40 -9.71 -10.16
N SER A 103 -2.74 -9.18 -11.19
CA SER A 103 -2.63 -9.83 -12.49
C SER A 103 -1.92 -11.19 -12.42
N ALA A 104 -0.92 -11.33 -11.54
CA ALA A 104 -0.25 -12.62 -11.29
C ALA A 104 -1.22 -13.65 -10.69
N TYR A 105 -2.04 -13.27 -9.71
CA TYR A 105 -3.05 -14.15 -9.12
C TYR A 105 -4.16 -14.52 -10.12
N PHE A 106 -4.61 -13.59 -10.96
CA PHE A 106 -5.53 -13.93 -12.06
C PHE A 106 -4.90 -14.89 -13.06
N LYS A 107 -3.64 -14.70 -13.43
CA LYS A 107 -2.93 -15.63 -14.32
C LYS A 107 -2.74 -17.01 -13.70
N SER A 108 -2.49 -17.09 -12.40
CA SER A 108 -2.50 -18.34 -11.63
C SER A 108 -3.87 -19.03 -11.70
N SER A 109 -4.96 -18.27 -11.59
CA SER A 109 -6.33 -18.79 -11.68
C SER A 109 -6.68 -19.41 -13.04
N TRP A 110 -6.02 -18.98 -14.12
CA TRP A 110 -6.17 -19.54 -15.46
C TRP A 110 -5.16 -20.65 -15.78
N GLY A 111 -4.31 -21.06 -14.82
CA GLY A 111 -3.28 -22.08 -15.00
C GLY A 111 -2.04 -21.59 -15.75
N GLU A 112 -1.89 -20.28 -15.99
CA GLU A 112 -0.73 -19.68 -16.67
C GLU A 112 0.41 -19.37 -15.67
N TYR A 113 0.94 -20.39 -15.00
CA TYR A 113 1.91 -20.23 -13.90
C TYR A 113 3.24 -19.57 -14.31
N GLU A 114 3.70 -19.77 -15.54
CA GLU A 114 4.95 -19.14 -16.03
C GLU A 114 4.79 -17.62 -16.10
N THR A 115 3.69 -17.15 -16.70
CA THR A 115 3.37 -15.71 -16.79
C THR A 115 3.10 -15.13 -15.41
N ALA A 116 2.38 -15.86 -14.55
CA ALA A 116 2.13 -15.47 -13.16
C ALA A 116 3.45 -15.26 -12.40
N GLY A 117 4.41 -16.18 -12.53
CA GLY A 117 5.73 -16.06 -11.90
C GLY A 117 6.54 -14.86 -12.40
N LYS A 118 6.45 -14.51 -13.69
CA LYS A 118 7.09 -13.30 -14.25
C LYS A 118 6.48 -12.02 -13.67
N LEU A 119 5.15 -11.95 -13.60
CA LEU A 119 4.42 -10.83 -13.02
C LEU A 119 4.70 -10.68 -11.52
N GLN A 120 4.77 -11.78 -10.78
CA GLN A 120 5.10 -11.77 -9.36
C GLN A 120 6.51 -11.25 -9.11
N LYS A 121 7.50 -11.67 -9.92
CA LYS A 121 8.87 -11.14 -9.85
C LYS A 121 8.92 -9.65 -10.16
N ALA A 122 8.19 -9.19 -11.18
CA ALA A 122 8.10 -7.78 -11.53
C ALA A 122 7.47 -6.95 -10.39
N GLY A 123 6.35 -7.41 -9.82
CA GLY A 123 5.71 -6.78 -8.66
C GLY A 123 6.64 -6.72 -7.45
N GLY A 124 7.34 -7.82 -7.15
CA GLY A 124 8.32 -7.89 -6.06
C GLY A 124 9.50 -6.93 -6.25
N ALA A 125 10.03 -6.79 -7.47
CA ALA A 125 11.09 -5.84 -7.77
C ALA A 125 10.66 -4.38 -7.55
N ILE A 126 9.41 -4.05 -7.89
CA ILE A 126 8.85 -2.71 -7.65
C ILE A 126 8.65 -2.47 -6.14
N ILE A 127 8.12 -3.44 -5.40
CA ILE A 127 7.96 -3.33 -3.94
C ILE A 127 9.32 -3.19 -3.24
N PHE A 128 10.37 -3.84 -3.76
CA PHE A 128 11.72 -3.64 -3.27
C PHE A 128 12.19 -2.19 -3.46
N ALA A 129 11.94 -1.59 -4.63
CA ALA A 129 12.21 -0.18 -4.87
C ALA A 129 11.41 0.74 -3.93
N VAL A 130 10.12 0.45 -3.72
CA VAL A 130 9.28 1.14 -2.74
C VAL A 130 9.88 1.06 -1.33
N SER A 131 10.38 -0.10 -0.94
CA SER A 131 10.98 -0.32 0.39
C SER A 131 12.24 0.53 0.60
N MET A 132 13.08 0.67 -0.44
CA MET A 132 14.25 1.55 -0.41
C MET A 132 13.85 3.03 -0.26
N LEU A 133 12.81 3.47 -0.98
CA LEU A 133 12.28 4.84 -0.84
C LEU A 133 11.64 5.08 0.53
N GLY A 134 10.93 4.09 1.07
CA GLY A 134 10.37 4.14 2.43
C GLY A 134 11.47 4.25 3.50
N TRP A 135 12.55 3.48 3.34
CA TRP A 135 13.73 3.57 4.20
C TRP A 135 14.40 4.96 4.10
N TYR A 136 14.52 5.50 2.88
CA TYR A 136 15.01 6.85 2.68
C TYR A 136 14.14 7.88 3.43
N MET A 137 12.82 7.82 3.32
CA MET A 137 11.92 8.73 4.06
C MET A 137 12.08 8.60 5.58
N CYS A 138 12.23 7.38 6.10
CA CYS A 138 12.51 7.17 7.52
C CYS A 138 13.80 7.89 7.96
N PHE A 139 14.87 7.76 7.16
CA PHE A 139 16.12 8.46 7.42
C PHE A 139 15.98 9.99 7.37
N VAL A 140 15.23 10.53 6.41
CA VAL A 140 14.94 11.97 6.32
C VAL A 140 14.20 12.48 7.57
N ILE A 141 13.18 11.74 8.03
CA ILE A 141 12.42 12.10 9.23
C ILE A 141 13.33 12.08 10.46
N MET A 142 14.13 11.02 10.64
CA MET A 142 15.09 10.92 11.75
C MET A 142 16.11 12.06 11.75
N ALA A 143 16.62 12.45 10.57
CA ALA A 143 17.54 13.56 10.46
C ALA A 143 16.91 14.90 10.85
N GLY A 144 15.62 15.10 10.51
CA GLY A 144 14.83 16.25 10.94
C GLY A 144 14.66 16.32 12.45
N GLU A 145 14.29 15.21 13.09
CA GLU A 145 14.14 15.11 14.55
C GLU A 145 15.45 15.37 15.30
N MET A 146 16.57 14.89 14.76
CA MET A 146 17.91 15.12 15.30
C MET A 146 18.46 16.52 14.97
N ARG A 147 17.69 17.38 14.30
CA ARG A 147 18.06 18.74 13.88
C ARG A 147 19.36 18.77 13.07
N ILE A 148 19.59 17.75 12.24
CA ILE A 148 20.74 17.71 11.34
C ILE A 148 20.57 18.84 10.32
N ARG A 149 21.60 19.67 10.14
CA ARG A 149 21.55 20.86 9.28
C ARG A 149 21.43 20.56 7.78
N PHE A 150 21.67 19.32 7.39
CA PHE A 150 21.61 18.88 6.01
C PHE A 150 20.16 18.60 5.59
N ASN A 151 19.68 19.34 4.59
CA ASN A 151 18.35 19.14 4.02
C ASN A 151 18.41 18.04 2.96
N PHE A 152 17.81 16.89 3.25
CA PHE A 152 17.70 15.80 2.29
C PHE A 152 16.65 16.11 1.21
N PRO A 153 16.93 15.84 -0.08
CA PRO A 153 16.02 16.16 -1.15
C PRO A 153 14.79 15.24 -1.16
N VAL A 154 13.61 15.77 -0.85
CA VAL A 154 12.33 15.06 -0.95
C VAL A 154 11.48 15.51 -2.15
N GLY A 155 11.83 16.65 -2.77
CA GLY A 155 11.17 17.22 -3.93
C GLY A 155 9.77 17.76 -3.61
N ASP A 156 9.67 19.02 -3.22
CA ASP A 156 8.40 19.68 -2.91
C ASP A 156 7.55 19.87 -4.17
N LEU A 157 6.37 19.24 -4.18
CA LEU A 157 5.42 19.30 -5.30
C LEU A 157 4.32 20.35 -5.08
N SER A 158 4.25 20.98 -3.91
CA SER A 158 3.20 21.93 -3.56
C SER A 158 3.14 23.12 -4.54
N HIS A 159 4.28 23.50 -5.11
CA HIS A 159 4.39 24.59 -6.09
C HIS A 159 3.61 24.37 -7.39
N PHE A 160 3.28 23.11 -7.73
CA PHE A 160 2.46 22.79 -8.90
C PHE A 160 0.95 22.99 -8.64
N TRP A 161 0.55 23.20 -7.39
CA TRP A 161 -0.84 23.30 -7.00
C TRP A 161 -1.22 24.75 -6.68
N PRO A 162 -2.41 25.23 -7.10
CA PRO A 162 -2.91 26.53 -6.70
C PRO A 162 -3.02 26.66 -5.17
N ASN A 163 -2.76 27.86 -4.66
CA ASN A 163 -2.99 28.19 -3.25
C ASN A 163 -4.44 27.87 -2.88
N THR A 164 -4.60 27.19 -1.76
CA THR A 164 -5.90 26.70 -1.30
C THR A 164 -6.46 27.67 -0.27
N ASP A 165 -6.89 28.85 -0.72
CA ASP A 165 -7.62 29.84 0.10
C ASP A 165 -9.09 29.43 0.22
N VAL A 166 -9.34 28.17 0.58
CA VAL A 166 -10.70 27.64 0.77
C VAL A 166 -10.95 27.61 2.28
N GLU A 167 -11.88 28.42 2.77
CA GLU A 167 -12.38 28.28 4.15
C GLU A 167 -12.86 26.83 4.32
N LEU A 168 -12.13 26.04 5.13
CA LEU A 168 -12.65 24.77 5.64
C LEU A 168 -13.93 25.12 6.38
N SER A 169 -15.07 24.60 5.87
CA SER A 169 -16.41 24.91 6.35
C SER A 169 -16.42 24.97 7.88
N ARG A 170 -16.68 26.16 8.43
CA ARG A 170 -16.78 26.43 9.87
C ARG A 170 -17.59 25.30 10.53
N GLU A 171 -16.97 24.60 11.47
CA GLU A 171 -17.69 23.67 12.34
C GLU A 171 -18.84 24.46 12.99
N HIS A 172 -20.05 23.93 12.85
CA HIS A 172 -21.25 24.51 13.43
C HIS A 172 -21.10 24.45 14.94
N SER A 173 -20.84 25.61 15.54
CA SER A 173 -21.04 25.84 16.95
C SER A 173 -22.55 25.94 17.21
N ASP A 174 -23.14 24.85 17.68
CA ASP A 174 -24.38 24.80 18.47
C ASP A 174 -24.09 24.18 19.84
#